data_AF-A0A9E2E8B7-F1
#
_entry.id   AF-A0A9E2E8B7-F1
#
_cell.length_a   1.000
_cell.length_b   1.000
_cell.length_c   1.000
_cell.angle_alpha   90.00
_cell.angle_beta   90.00
_cell.angle_gamma   90.00
#
_symmetry.space_group_name_H-M   'P 1'
#
loop_
_entity.id
_entity.type
_entity.pdbx_description
1 polymer ?
#
loop_
_entity_poly.entity_id
_entity_poly.type
_entity_poly.pdbx_seq_one_letter_code
_entity_poly.pdbx_strand_id
1 'polypeptide(L)'
;MAFKKQHVEKWLAVEFPDENLVSMVSSGLWTVDYSGTGSRNPGDIRRTELVSSLGLDQELQISPFYSTTFYALTEKQIILGTRSGFSNRPKDIIHAAPLDGLIIHWFDDTVGPNRSRHFVTIFGDGKWRADKTGLTALGRPFKHSTADEFVSALGSHAKQVLSP
;
A
#
# COMPACT_ATOMS: atom_id res chain seq x y z
N MET A 1 -14.08 -5.50 -11.77
CA MET A 1 -13.01 -5.36 -12.77
C MET A 1 -11.65 -5.37 -12.05
N ALA A 2 -10.62 -6.03 -12.58
CA ALA A 2 -9.29 -6.03 -11.97
C ALA A 2 -8.62 -4.64 -12.08
N PHE A 3 -7.84 -4.25 -11.07
CA PHE A 3 -6.99 -3.07 -11.15
C PHE A 3 -5.76 -3.43 -11.97
N LYS A 4 -5.55 -2.77 -13.11
CA LYS A 4 -4.53 -3.15 -14.09
C LYS A 4 -3.42 -2.12 -14.16
N LYS A 5 -2.17 -2.58 -14.31
CA LYS A 5 -0.97 -1.75 -14.55
C LYS A 5 -1.18 -0.73 -15.66
N GLN A 6 -1.74 -1.15 -16.80
CA GLN A 6 -2.06 -0.28 -17.94
C GLN A 6 -2.97 0.92 -17.61
N HIS A 7 -3.85 0.80 -16.61
CA HIS A 7 -4.67 1.94 -16.19
C HIS A 7 -3.83 2.95 -15.41
N VAL A 8 -2.88 2.48 -14.60
CA VAL A 8 -1.95 3.33 -13.86
C VAL A 8 -0.96 4.00 -14.79
N GLU A 9 -0.41 3.29 -15.78
CA GLU A 9 0.51 3.86 -16.78
C GLU A 9 -0.14 5.01 -17.56
N LYS A 10 -1.36 4.82 -18.06
CA LYS A 10 -2.11 5.86 -18.78
C LYS A 10 -2.42 7.07 -17.91
N TRP A 11 -2.74 6.83 -16.63
CA TRP A 11 -3.04 7.90 -15.69
C TRP A 11 -1.77 8.66 -15.30
N LEU A 12 -0.67 7.94 -15.04
CA LEU A 12 0.63 8.54 -14.73
C LEU A 12 1.13 9.42 -15.88
N ALA A 13 0.97 9.00 -17.13
CA ALA A 13 1.34 9.81 -18.29
C ALA A 13 0.57 11.14 -18.41
N VAL A 14 -0.58 11.28 -17.74
CA VAL A 14 -1.35 12.54 -17.69
C VAL A 14 -0.94 13.39 -16.49
N GLU A 15 -0.85 12.79 -15.30
CA GLU A 15 -0.58 13.52 -14.06
C GLU A 15 0.92 13.85 -13.86
N PHE A 16 1.80 12.97 -14.35
CA PHE A 16 3.25 13.04 -14.21
C PHE A 16 3.92 12.61 -15.54
N PRO A 17 3.87 13.44 -16.59
CA PRO A 17 4.28 13.05 -17.94
C PRO A 17 5.77 12.67 -18.06
N ASP A 18 6.62 13.14 -17.13
CA ASP A 18 8.06 12.86 -17.09
C ASP A 18 8.44 11.64 -16.23
N GLU A 19 7.45 10.88 -15.77
CA GLU A 19 7.62 9.69 -14.93
C GLU A 19 7.24 8.42 -15.66
N ASN A 20 8.04 7.38 -15.48
CA ASN A 20 7.71 6.02 -15.93
C ASN A 20 7.31 5.15 -14.75
N LEU A 21 6.27 4.33 -14.93
CA LEU A 21 5.83 3.40 -13.91
C LEU A 21 6.83 2.23 -13.82
N VAL A 22 7.50 2.11 -12.68
CA VAL A 22 8.35 0.95 -12.36
C VAL A 22 7.47 -0.21 -11.88
N SER A 23 6.69 0.02 -10.83
CA SER A 23 5.80 -0.97 -10.25
C SER A 23 4.56 -0.33 -9.62
N MET A 24 3.54 -1.13 -9.34
CA MET A 24 2.36 -0.67 -8.61
C MET A 24 1.80 -1.76 -7.72
N VAL A 25 1.08 -1.38 -6.67
CA VAL A 25 0.28 -2.32 -5.88
C VAL A 25 -1.05 -1.69 -5.51
N SER A 26 -2.13 -2.43 -5.72
CA SER A 26 -3.43 -2.04 -5.17
C SER A 26 -3.45 -2.29 -3.67
N SER A 27 -3.68 -1.25 -2.88
CA SER A 27 -3.87 -1.33 -1.44
C SER A 27 -5.35 -1.18 -1.07
N GLY A 28 -5.70 -1.42 0.18
CA GLY A 28 -7.05 -1.12 0.67
C GLY A 28 -8.09 -2.22 0.44
N LEU A 29 -7.69 -3.36 -0.17
CA LEU A 29 -8.54 -4.55 -0.16
C LEU A 29 -8.67 -5.06 1.28
N TRP A 30 -9.91 -5.12 1.79
CA TRP A 30 -10.24 -5.59 3.14
C TRP A 30 -9.70 -4.74 4.30
N THR A 31 -9.36 -3.46 4.06
CA THR A 31 -8.92 -2.58 5.15
C THR A 31 -10.06 -2.30 6.10
N VAL A 32 -9.82 -2.61 7.37
CA VAL A 32 -10.73 -2.34 8.46
C VAL A 32 -10.81 -0.83 8.67
N ASP A 33 -12.02 -0.41 8.94
CA ASP A 33 -12.40 0.89 9.44
C ASP A 33 -11.47 1.30 10.61
N TYR A 34 -10.77 2.42 10.47
CA TYR A 34 -9.93 2.99 11.53
C TYR A 34 -10.77 3.62 12.66
N SER A 35 -12.11 3.52 12.60
CA SER A 35 -13.08 4.13 13.51
C SER A 35 -13.22 3.45 14.90
N GLY A 36 -12.36 2.48 15.22
CA GLY A 36 -12.28 1.95 16.59
C GLY A 36 -13.44 1.03 16.96
N THR A 37 -13.51 -0.16 16.36
CA THR A 37 -14.03 -1.39 17.01
C THR A 37 -13.54 -2.63 16.25
N GLY A 38 -12.43 -3.22 16.70
CA GLY A 38 -12.12 -4.64 16.52
C GLY A 38 -12.00 -5.20 15.09
N SER A 39 -10.92 -4.88 14.37
CA SER A 39 -10.43 -5.87 13.38
C SER A 39 -10.06 -7.15 14.13
N ARG A 40 -10.71 -8.27 13.80
CA ARG A 40 -10.31 -9.59 14.31
C ARG A 40 -9.18 -10.22 13.50
N ASN A 41 -8.62 -9.51 12.51
CA ASN A 41 -7.50 -10.04 11.73
C ASN A 41 -6.18 -9.77 12.48
N PRO A 42 -5.43 -10.81 12.89
CA PRO A 42 -4.14 -10.66 13.57
C PRO A 42 -3.15 -9.74 12.85
N GLY A 43 -3.15 -9.72 11.51
CA GLY A 43 -2.26 -8.86 10.73
C GLY A 43 -2.56 -7.37 10.90
N ASP A 44 -3.82 -6.99 11.06
CA ASP A 44 -4.18 -5.57 11.29
C ASP A 44 -3.75 -5.11 12.69
N ILE A 45 -3.88 -5.98 13.70
CA ILE A 45 -3.39 -5.70 15.07
C ILE A 45 -1.87 -5.49 15.04
N ARG A 46 -1.14 -6.42 14.43
CA ARG A 46 0.32 -6.33 14.28
C ARG A 46 0.75 -5.06 13.53
N ARG A 47 -0.02 -4.62 12.53
CA ARG A 47 0.26 -3.36 11.81
C ARG A 47 0.11 -2.16 12.74
N THR A 48 -0.93 -2.13 13.57
CA THR A 48 -1.15 -1.07 14.58
C THR A 48 -0.04 -1.06 15.64
N GLU A 49 0.38 -2.23 16.11
CA GLU A 49 1.52 -2.37 17.03
C GLU A 49 2.83 -1.87 16.39
N LEU A 50 3.07 -2.21 15.11
CA LEU A 50 4.22 -1.71 14.37
C LEU A 50 4.20 -0.17 14.26
N VAL A 51 3.08 0.42 13.86
CA VAL A 51 2.90 1.89 13.82
C VAL A 51 3.24 2.52 15.17
N SER A 52 2.73 1.93 16.26
CA SER A 52 2.99 2.41 17.62
C SER A 52 4.47 2.28 18.00
N SER A 53 5.11 1.16 17.66
CA SER A 53 6.54 0.90 17.95
C SER A 53 7.49 1.83 17.20
N LEU A 54 7.08 2.29 16.01
CA LEU A 54 7.82 3.25 15.20
C LEU A 54 7.65 4.70 15.69
N GLY A 55 6.79 4.93 16.69
CA GLY A 55 6.54 6.26 17.25
C GLY A 55 5.92 7.24 16.25
N LEU A 56 5.12 6.74 15.30
CA LEU A 56 4.55 7.55 14.24
C LEU A 56 3.42 8.45 14.75
N ASP A 57 3.58 9.76 14.52
CA ASP A 57 2.60 10.78 14.88
C ASP A 57 1.29 10.60 14.08
N GLN A 58 0.18 10.39 14.76
CA GLN A 58 -1.12 10.15 14.14
C GLN A 58 -1.64 11.37 13.35
N GLU A 59 -1.21 12.59 13.68
CA GLU A 59 -1.59 13.78 12.92
C GLU A 59 -0.95 13.81 11.52
N LEU A 60 0.15 13.09 11.33
CA LEU A 60 0.85 12.94 10.05
C LEU A 60 0.32 11.76 9.22
N GLN A 61 -0.71 11.06 9.69
CA GLN A 61 -1.29 9.96 8.96
C GLN A 61 -2.07 10.45 7.74
N ILE A 62 -1.74 9.91 6.58
CA ILE A 62 -2.39 10.29 5.33
C ILE A 62 -3.73 9.56 5.18
N SER A 63 -4.81 10.34 5.07
CA SER A 63 -6.16 9.92 4.66
C SER A 63 -6.66 8.61 5.31
N PRO A 64 -6.61 8.45 6.65
CA PRO A 64 -6.88 7.18 7.36
C PRO A 64 -8.10 6.42 6.86
N PHE A 65 -9.20 7.12 6.57
CA PHE A 65 -10.49 6.53 6.22
C PHE A 65 -10.63 6.05 4.75
N TYR A 66 -9.67 6.35 3.87
CA TYR A 66 -9.75 5.88 2.48
C TYR A 66 -9.32 4.41 2.37
N SER A 67 -10.20 3.57 1.82
CA SER A 67 -9.99 2.12 1.67
C SER A 67 -9.80 1.66 0.22
N THR A 68 -9.99 2.51 -0.77
CA THR A 68 -9.73 2.15 -2.18
C THR A 68 -8.50 2.90 -2.67
N THR A 69 -7.31 2.46 -2.25
CA THR A 69 -6.04 3.12 -2.54
C THR A 69 -5.12 2.28 -3.42
N PHE A 70 -4.06 2.87 -3.95
CA PHE A 70 -2.96 2.17 -4.61
C PHE A 70 -1.67 2.95 -4.45
N TYR A 71 -0.55 2.25 -4.58
CA TYR A 71 0.77 2.86 -4.72
C TYR A 71 1.26 2.67 -6.15
N ALA A 72 1.79 3.73 -6.75
CA ALA A 72 2.58 3.70 -7.97
C ALA A 72 4.02 4.12 -7.62
N LEU A 73 4.97 3.24 -7.92
CA LEU A 73 6.39 3.50 -7.79
C LEU A 73 6.92 3.90 -9.17
N THR A 74 7.57 5.05 -9.24
CA THR A 74 8.28 5.52 -10.43
C THR A 74 9.79 5.49 -10.18
N GLU A 75 10.59 5.93 -11.14
CA GLU A 75 12.04 6.04 -10.97
C GLU A 75 12.45 7.10 -9.93
N LYS A 76 11.60 8.10 -9.67
CA LYS A 76 11.94 9.27 -8.85
C LYS A 76 11.07 9.43 -7.61
N GLN A 77 9.86 8.87 -7.60
CA GLN A 77 8.90 9.09 -6.53
C GLN A 77 7.96 7.91 -6.32
N ILE A 78 7.27 7.95 -5.19
CA ILE A 78 6.14 7.09 -4.88
C ILE A 78 4.87 7.94 -4.79
N ILE A 79 3.81 7.45 -5.41
CA ILE A 79 2.51 8.13 -5.48
C ILE A 79 1.48 7.22 -4.81
N LEU A 80 0.80 7.74 -3.79
CA LEU A 80 -0.40 7.17 -3.18
C LEU A 80 -1.62 7.80 -3.85
N GLY A 81 -2.41 6.99 -4.55
CA GLY A 81 -3.64 7.44 -5.22
C GLY A 81 -4.88 6.68 -4.76
N THR A 82 -6.06 7.19 -5.12
CA THR A 82 -7.33 6.51 -4.95
C THR A 82 -7.74 5.73 -6.20
N ARG A 83 -8.58 4.72 -6.01
CA ARG A 83 -9.21 3.93 -7.06
C ARG A 83 -10.72 4.12 -7.01
N SER A 84 -11.35 4.25 -8.18
CA SER A 84 -12.81 4.19 -8.31
C SER A 84 -13.32 2.79 -7.96
N GLY A 85 -14.27 2.69 -7.02
CA GLY A 85 -14.88 1.41 -6.66
C GLY A 85 -15.70 0.77 -7.79
N PHE A 86 -16.22 1.57 -8.73
CA PHE A 86 -17.06 1.09 -9.83
C PHE A 86 -16.24 0.51 -11.00
N SER A 87 -15.21 1.24 -11.45
CA SER A 87 -14.41 0.85 -12.61
C SER A 87 -13.04 0.27 -12.26
N ASN A 88 -12.64 0.34 -10.98
CA ASN A 88 -11.32 -0.04 -10.48
C ASN A 88 -10.20 0.57 -11.34
N ARG A 89 -10.22 1.91 -11.42
CA ARG A 89 -9.25 2.75 -12.14
C ARG A 89 -8.69 3.83 -11.22
N PRO A 90 -7.47 4.33 -11.47
CA PRO A 90 -6.96 5.51 -10.79
C PRO A 90 -7.95 6.67 -10.88
N LYS A 91 -8.05 7.46 -9.81
CA LYS A 91 -8.98 8.58 -9.71
C LYS A 91 -8.27 9.85 -9.28
N ASP A 92 -7.86 9.92 -8.02
CA ASP A 92 -7.26 11.12 -7.42
C ASP A 92 -5.88 10.79 -6.81
N ILE A 93 -4.97 11.78 -6.80
CA ILE A 93 -3.72 11.71 -6.03
C ILE A 93 -4.06 12.05 -4.57
N ILE A 94 -3.64 11.21 -3.63
CA ILE A 94 -3.71 11.51 -2.20
C ILE A 94 -2.39 12.16 -1.76
N HIS A 95 -1.28 11.57 -2.17
CA HIS A 95 0.05 12.03 -1.80
C HIS A 95 1.08 11.56 -2.81
N ALA A 96 2.13 12.35 -3.02
CA ALA A 96 3.29 12.00 -3.81
C ALA A 96 4.53 12.53 -3.10
N ALA A 97 5.60 11.73 -3.06
CA ALA A 97 6.85 12.09 -2.40
C ALA A 97 8.04 11.46 -3.13
N PRO A 98 9.21 12.12 -3.13
CA PRO A 98 10.44 11.54 -3.68
C PRO A 98 10.81 10.24 -2.95
N LEU A 99 11.61 9.39 -3.62
CA LEU A 99 12.11 8.16 -3.00
C LEU A 99 13.13 8.41 -1.90
N ASP A 100 13.81 9.56 -1.90
CA ASP A 100 14.73 9.91 -0.82
C ASP A 100 13.97 10.01 0.51
N GLY A 101 14.51 9.36 1.54
CA GLY A 101 13.84 9.20 2.84
C GLY A 101 12.63 8.25 2.87
N LEU A 102 12.22 7.64 1.74
CA LEU A 102 11.14 6.64 1.72
C LEU A 102 11.56 5.36 2.44
N ILE A 103 10.72 4.91 3.37
CA ILE A 103 10.84 3.61 4.04
C ILE A 103 9.48 2.91 4.01
N ILE A 104 9.46 1.67 3.54
CA ILE A 104 8.26 0.81 3.58
C ILE A 104 8.56 -0.43 4.39
N HIS A 105 8.01 -0.46 5.60
CA HIS A 105 7.99 -1.65 6.42
C HIS A 105 6.90 -2.59 5.92
N TRP A 106 7.21 -3.87 5.77
CA TRP A 106 6.22 -4.84 5.29
C TRP A 106 6.31 -6.20 5.97
N PHE A 107 5.18 -6.90 6.05
CA PHE A 107 5.10 -8.28 6.51
C PHE A 107 3.85 -8.97 5.95
N ASP A 108 3.86 -10.30 5.91
CA ASP A 108 2.73 -11.09 5.43
C ASP A 108 1.94 -11.70 6.59
N ASP A 109 0.62 -11.85 6.40
CA ASP A 109 -0.22 -12.71 7.23
C ASP A 109 0.27 -14.16 7.12
N THR A 110 0.45 -14.81 8.27
CA THR A 110 0.91 -16.20 8.36
C THR A 110 -0.21 -17.19 8.68
N VAL A 111 -1.42 -16.71 8.97
CA VAL A 111 -2.54 -17.52 9.47
C VAL A 111 -3.76 -17.42 8.56
N GLY A 112 -4.38 -18.57 8.27
CA GLY A 112 -5.69 -18.66 7.61
C GLY A 112 -5.66 -18.67 6.08
N PRO A 113 -6.82 -18.92 5.44
CA PRO A 113 -6.93 -19.05 3.99
C PRO A 113 -6.92 -17.71 3.23
N ASN A 114 -7.23 -16.61 3.92
CA ASN A 114 -7.17 -15.26 3.39
C ASN A 114 -5.93 -14.57 3.97
N ARG A 115 -4.93 -14.33 3.12
CA ARG A 115 -3.67 -13.72 3.53
C ARG A 115 -3.52 -12.38 2.85
N SER A 116 -2.94 -11.42 3.56
CA SER A 116 -2.58 -10.10 3.06
C SER A 116 -1.10 -9.83 3.30
N ARG A 117 -0.53 -8.93 2.50
CA ARG A 117 0.71 -8.24 2.80
C ARG A 117 0.38 -6.88 3.40
N HIS A 118 0.91 -6.60 4.57
CA HIS A 118 0.74 -5.35 5.29
C HIS A 118 1.92 -4.42 4.98
N PHE A 119 1.62 -3.13 4.85
CA PHE A 119 2.60 -2.08 4.62
C PHE A 119 2.43 -0.97 5.68
N VAL A 120 3.56 -0.46 6.18
CA VAL A 120 3.65 0.83 6.87
C VAL A 120 4.67 1.65 6.10
N THR A 121 4.17 2.60 5.32
CA THR A 121 4.93 3.48 4.44
C THR A 121 5.19 4.80 5.16
N ILE A 122 6.45 5.19 5.30
CA ILE A 122 6.90 6.48 5.82
C ILE A 122 7.56 7.21 4.66
N PHE A 123 6.99 8.36 4.29
CA PHE A 123 7.47 9.19 3.18
C PHE A 123 8.61 10.09 3.65
N GLY A 124 9.42 10.59 2.72
CA GLY A 124 10.56 11.47 3.03
C GLY A 124 10.19 12.79 3.72
N ASP A 125 8.92 13.22 3.64
CA ASP A 125 8.40 14.40 4.33
C ASP A 125 7.87 14.09 5.76
N GLY A 126 8.08 12.88 6.26
CA GLY A 126 7.64 12.43 7.58
C GLY A 126 6.18 12.01 7.67
N LYS A 127 5.37 12.22 6.62
CA LYS A 127 4.02 11.67 6.56
C LYS A 127 4.07 10.16 6.44
N TRP A 128 2.99 9.49 6.82
CA TRP A 128 2.95 8.04 6.73
C TRP A 128 1.56 7.49 6.43
N ARG A 129 1.53 6.25 5.95
CA ARG A 129 0.33 5.52 5.62
C ARG A 129 0.49 4.04 5.97
N ALA A 130 -0.56 3.46 6.52
CA ALA A 130 -0.64 2.03 6.77
C ALA A 130 -1.72 1.41 5.86
N ASP A 131 -1.35 0.38 5.11
CA ASP A 131 -2.24 -0.28 4.15
C ASP A 131 -2.00 -1.79 4.15
N LYS A 132 -2.79 -2.51 3.36
CA LYS A 132 -2.52 -3.91 3.01
C LYS A 132 -3.00 -4.22 1.60
N THR A 133 -2.46 -5.29 1.03
CA THR A 133 -2.89 -5.87 -0.24
C THR A 133 -3.14 -7.37 -0.08
N GLY A 134 -4.12 -7.91 -0.81
CA GLY A 134 -4.45 -9.33 -0.72
C GLY A 134 -3.41 -10.21 -1.43
N LEU A 135 -3.04 -11.32 -0.81
CA LEU A 135 -2.21 -12.38 -1.38
C LEU A 135 -3.04 -13.62 -1.77
N THR A 136 -3.96 -14.03 -0.88
CA THR A 136 -4.87 -15.15 -1.14
C THR A 136 -6.32 -14.84 -0.75
N ALA A 137 -7.27 -15.45 -1.45
CA ALA A 137 -8.69 -15.48 -1.09
C ALA A 137 -9.21 -16.92 -1.14
N LEU A 138 -9.81 -17.39 -0.05
CA LEU A 138 -10.28 -18.77 0.13
C LEU A 138 -9.19 -19.81 -0.19
N GLY A 139 -7.95 -19.53 0.25
CA GLY A 139 -6.77 -20.37 0.02
C GLY A 139 -6.20 -20.29 -1.39
N ARG A 140 -6.82 -19.53 -2.30
CA ARG A 140 -6.37 -19.39 -3.69
C ARG A 140 -5.57 -18.10 -3.89
N PRO A 141 -4.39 -18.15 -4.52
CA PRO A 141 -3.62 -16.95 -4.86
C PRO A 141 -4.38 -15.99 -5.76
N PHE A 142 -4.22 -14.69 -5.55
CA PHE A 142 -4.67 -13.70 -6.52
C PHE A 142 -3.78 -13.74 -7.76
N LYS A 143 -4.32 -14.21 -8.89
CA LYS A 143 -3.61 -14.40 -10.16
C LYS A 143 -2.89 -13.15 -10.71
N HIS A 144 -3.27 -11.96 -10.25
CA HIS A 144 -2.70 -10.69 -10.69
C HIS A 144 -2.19 -9.85 -9.52
N SER A 145 -1.80 -10.49 -8.41
CA SER A 145 -1.13 -9.76 -7.34
C SER A 145 0.23 -9.29 -7.82
N THR A 146 0.50 -8.00 -7.62
CA THR A 146 1.78 -7.35 -7.91
C THR A 146 2.58 -7.10 -6.63
N ALA A 147 2.17 -7.70 -5.49
CA ALA A 147 2.77 -7.42 -4.18
C ALA A 147 4.27 -7.75 -4.12
N ASP A 148 4.68 -8.88 -4.72
CA ASP A 148 6.09 -9.30 -4.75
C ASP A 148 6.91 -8.44 -5.72
N GLU A 149 6.38 -8.15 -6.91
CA GLU A 149 6.98 -7.23 -7.88
C GLU A 149 7.21 -5.86 -7.25
N PHE A 150 6.22 -5.35 -6.51
CA PHE A 150 6.29 -4.04 -5.86
C PHE A 150 7.34 -4.01 -4.75
N VAL A 151 7.37 -5.00 -3.85
CA VAL A 151 8.40 -5.10 -2.80
C VAL A 151 9.79 -5.24 -3.40
N SER A 152 9.95 -6.06 -4.45
CA SER A 152 11.23 -6.21 -5.14
C SER A 152 11.68 -4.90 -5.79
N ALA A 153 10.77 -4.14 -6.40
CA ALA A 153 11.07 -2.88 -7.07
C ALA A 153 11.46 -1.75 -6.08
N LEU A 154 10.97 -1.79 -4.85
CA LEU A 154 11.34 -0.84 -3.80
C LEU A 154 12.82 -0.98 -3.36
N GLY A 155 13.46 -2.13 -3.60
CA GLY A 155 14.87 -2.33 -3.26
C GLY A 155 15.19 -2.00 -1.80
N SER A 156 16.18 -1.13 -1.58
CA SER A 156 16.62 -0.70 -0.24
C SER A 156 15.57 0.09 0.56
N HIS A 157 14.51 0.58 -0.08
CA HIS A 157 13.41 1.27 0.62
C HIS A 157 12.48 0.29 1.35
N ALA A 158 12.48 -1.00 0.95
CA ALA A 158 11.66 -2.02 1.60
C ALA A 158 12.39 -2.67 2.78
N LYS A 159 11.75 -2.67 3.95
CA LYS A 159 12.22 -3.34 5.16
C LYS A 159 11.23 -4.43 5.57
N GLN A 160 11.61 -5.68 5.39
CA GLN A 160 10.80 -6.79 5.89
C GLN A 160 10.84 -6.80 7.40
N VAL A 161 9.67 -6.70 8.03
CA VAL A 161 9.52 -6.86 9.47
C VAL A 161 9.40 -8.35 9.75
N LEU A 162 10.54 -8.96 10.06
CA LEU A 162 10.58 -10.31 10.61
C LEU A 162 9.85 -10.28 11.95
N SER A 163 9.02 -11.29 12.21
CA SER A 163 8.44 -11.42 13.55
C SER A 163 9.57 -11.58 14.56
N PRO A 164 9.47 -11.01 15.78
CA PRO A 164 10.14 -11.61 16.93
C PRO A 164 9.62 -13.04 17.15
#